data_AF-A0A819KH17-F1
#
_entry.id   AF-A0A819KH17-F1
#
_cell.length_a   1.000
_cell.length_b   1.000
_cell.length_c   1.000
_cell.angle_alpha   90.00
_cell.angle_beta   90.00
_cell.angle_gamma   90.00
#
_symmetry.space_group_name_H-M   'P 1'
#
loop_
_entity.id
_entity.type
_entity.pdbx_description
1 polymer ?
#
loop_
_entity_poly.entity_id
_entity_poly.type
_entity_poly.pdbx_seq_one_letter_code
_entity_poly.pdbx_strand_id
1 'polypeptide(L)'
;MTSKENICDTDLSATTKLKNSTKERVCKTVSEPPAHHLDIEDLLSNPSDSKDKSNLDVLTQHILLEGRLTEQAARRIIETGKKFYFFQENKNIQKEKKTIY
;
A
#
# COMPACT_ATOMS: atom_id res chain seq x y z
N MET A 1 34.97 -19.13 14.84
CA MET A 1 34.68 -17.73 14.48
C MET A 1 35.13 -17.52 13.04
N THR A 2 34.21 -17.54 12.07
CA THR A 2 34.36 -16.86 10.78
C THR A 2 32.96 -16.62 10.23
N SER A 3 32.72 -15.36 9.88
CA SER A 3 31.43 -14.77 9.57
C SER A 3 31.08 -14.90 8.07
N LYS A 4 29.77 -15.00 7.81
CA LYS A 4 28.99 -14.63 6.61
C LYS A 4 29.75 -14.23 5.35
N GLU A 5 29.40 -14.84 4.21
CA GLU A 5 29.02 -14.16 2.94
C GLU A 5 28.00 -15.06 2.19
N ASN A 6 26.71 -14.71 2.25
CA ASN A 6 25.69 -15.35 1.39
C ASN A 6 25.79 -14.72 0.01
N ILE A 7 26.60 -15.32 -0.85
CA ILE A 7 26.77 -14.93 -2.25
C ILE A 7 25.60 -15.50 -3.03
N CYS A 8 24.70 -14.63 -3.49
CA CYS A 8 23.62 -14.96 -4.40
C CYS A 8 24.16 -15.11 -5.83
N ASP A 9 24.94 -16.16 -6.09
CA ASP A 9 25.37 -16.53 -7.44
C ASP A 9 25.22 -18.05 -7.62
N THR A 10 24.05 -18.48 -8.08
CA THR A 10 23.92 -19.78 -8.74
C THR A 10 23.12 -19.58 -10.02
N ASP A 11 23.83 -19.26 -11.09
CA ASP A 11 23.61 -19.81 -12.43
C ASP A 11 24.78 -19.39 -13.34
N LEU A 12 25.84 -20.18 -13.34
CA LEU A 12 26.98 -20.02 -14.24
C LEU A 12 26.72 -20.82 -15.53
N SER A 13 25.95 -20.23 -16.45
CA SER A 13 25.89 -20.68 -17.85
C SER A 13 26.78 -19.79 -18.72
N ALA A 14 27.93 -20.37 -19.09
CA ALA A 14 28.94 -19.96 -20.04
C ALA A 14 28.72 -18.72 -20.94
N THR A 15 29.68 -17.80 -20.84
CA THR A 15 30.26 -16.95 -21.89
C THR A 15 29.40 -15.82 -22.49
N THR A 16 29.41 -14.67 -21.83
CA THR A 16 29.91 -13.39 -22.36
C THR A 16 29.85 -12.34 -21.24
N LYS A 17 30.95 -11.63 -21.04
CA LYS A 17 31.05 -10.47 -20.14
C LYS A 17 30.17 -9.35 -20.71
N LEU A 18 28.85 -9.43 -20.52
CA LEU A 18 27.93 -8.34 -20.81
C LEU A 18 28.35 -7.19 -19.91
N LYS A 19 28.99 -6.17 -20.51
CA LYS A 19 29.18 -4.85 -19.91
C LYS A 19 27.94 -4.53 -19.09
N ASN A 20 28.05 -4.45 -17.76
CA ASN A 20 26.92 -4.24 -16.86
C ASN A 20 26.09 -3.07 -17.39
N SER A 21 25.02 -3.40 -18.12
CA SER A 21 24.13 -2.41 -18.70
C SER A 21 23.39 -1.84 -17.52
N THR A 22 23.57 -0.56 -17.23
CA THR A 22 22.82 0.14 -16.17
C THR A 22 21.33 0.21 -16.46
N LYS A 23 20.88 -0.27 -17.64
CA LYS A 23 19.48 -0.41 -17.99
C LYS A 23 18.83 -1.63 -17.35
N GLU A 24 19.59 -2.65 -16.95
CA GLU A 24 19.03 -3.90 -16.43
C GLU A 24 19.31 -4.06 -14.94
N ARG A 25 18.27 -4.47 -14.21
CA ARG A 25 18.34 -4.72 -12.77
C ARG A 25 19.18 -5.98 -12.49
N VAL A 26 20.18 -5.83 -11.64
CA VAL A 26 21.09 -6.92 -11.22
C VAL A 26 20.40 -7.89 -10.27
N CYS A 27 19.73 -7.37 -9.23
CA CYS A 27 19.05 -8.18 -8.22
C CYS A 27 17.61 -8.49 -8.64
N LYS A 28 17.42 -9.56 -9.44
CA LYS A 28 16.11 -9.98 -9.96
C LYS A 28 15.24 -10.74 -8.95
N THR A 29 15.80 -11.17 -7.82
CA THR A 29 15.09 -11.93 -6.78
C THR A 29 14.19 -11.07 -5.91
N VAL A 30 14.43 -9.75 -5.87
CA VAL A 30 13.65 -8.80 -5.08
C VAL A 30 12.51 -8.25 -5.95
N SER A 31 11.29 -8.36 -5.47
CA SER A 31 10.10 -7.84 -6.16
C SER A 31 10.19 -6.34 -6.44
N GLU A 32 9.59 -5.92 -7.55
CA GLU A 32 9.46 -4.51 -7.89
C GLU A 32 8.24 -3.90 -7.20
N PRO A 33 8.38 -2.70 -6.60
CA PRO A 33 7.21 -1.97 -6.15
C PRO A 33 6.33 -1.60 -7.36
N PRO A 34 5.00 -1.55 -7.21
CA PRO A 34 4.11 -1.12 -8.26
C PRO A 34 4.44 0.30 -8.73
N ALA A 35 4.65 0.48 -10.04
CA ALA A 35 4.85 1.80 -10.63
C ALA A 35 3.55 2.62 -10.67
N HIS A 36 2.39 1.95 -10.65
CA HIS A 36 1.08 2.57 -10.69
C HIS A 36 0.70 3.15 -9.33
N HIS A 37 0.14 4.37 -9.34
CA HIS A 37 -0.45 4.96 -8.16
C HIS A 37 -1.94 4.64 -8.13
N LEU A 38 -2.44 4.02 -7.06
CA LEU A 38 -3.87 3.74 -6.93
C LEU A 38 -4.68 5.04 -6.90
N ASP A 39 -5.69 5.10 -7.74
CA ASP A 39 -6.62 6.20 -7.87
C ASP A 39 -7.91 5.97 -7.08
N ILE A 40 -8.78 7.00 -7.05
CA ILE A 40 -10.06 6.91 -6.34
C ILE A 40 -10.91 5.77 -6.90
N GLU A 41 -10.91 5.59 -8.22
CA GLU A 41 -11.70 4.54 -8.88
C GLU A 41 -11.25 3.13 -8.46
N ASP A 42 -9.95 2.89 -8.34
CA ASP A 42 -9.41 1.60 -7.89
C ASP A 42 -9.77 1.28 -6.43
N LEU A 43 -9.96 2.32 -5.62
CA LEU A 43 -10.30 2.19 -4.22
C LEU A 43 -11.80 1.95 -3.98
N LEU A 44 -12.68 2.21 -4.96
CA LEU A 44 -14.11 1.96 -4.80
C LEU A 44 -14.42 0.51 -5.18
N SER A 45 -15.01 -0.26 -4.26
CA SER A 45 -15.41 -1.65 -4.55
C SER A 45 -16.45 -1.76 -5.66
N ASN A 46 -17.33 -0.76 -5.78
CA ASN A 46 -18.31 -0.65 -6.85
C ASN A 46 -18.48 0.83 -7.23
N PRO A 47 -18.38 1.21 -8.51
CA PRO A 47 -18.57 2.59 -8.96
C PRO A 47 -19.99 3.13 -8.67
N SER A 48 -20.96 2.23 -8.52
CA SER A 48 -22.38 2.55 -8.32
C SER A 48 -22.83 2.48 -6.85
N ASP A 49 -21.99 1.97 -5.96
CA ASP A 49 -22.37 1.87 -4.55
C ASP A 49 -22.26 3.24 -3.88
N SER A 50 -23.41 3.79 -3.51
CA SER A 50 -23.56 5.00 -2.68
C SER A 50 -23.00 4.83 -1.26
N LYS A 51 -22.64 3.61 -0.88
CA LYS A 51 -22.00 3.27 0.38
C LYS A 51 -20.50 3.29 0.11
N ASP A 52 -19.83 4.37 0.53
CA ASP A 52 -18.37 4.60 0.45
C ASP A 52 -17.56 3.49 1.14
N LYS A 53 -17.59 2.28 0.56
CA LYS A 53 -16.82 1.13 0.99
C LYS A 53 -15.56 1.10 0.15
N SER A 54 -14.45 1.43 0.78
CA SER A 54 -13.13 1.24 0.19
C SER A 54 -12.87 -0.25 -0.01
N ASN A 55 -12.29 -0.60 -1.15
CA ASN A 55 -11.77 -1.92 -1.43
C ASN A 55 -10.49 -2.15 -0.61
N LEU A 56 -10.68 -2.66 0.62
CA LEU A 56 -9.60 -2.87 1.58
C LEU A 56 -8.59 -3.92 1.12
N ASP A 57 -9.03 -4.92 0.36
CA ASP A 57 -8.15 -6.00 -0.10
C ASP A 57 -7.13 -5.45 -1.11
N VAL A 58 -7.60 -4.66 -2.08
CA VAL A 58 -6.74 -3.99 -3.07
C VAL A 58 -5.79 -3.01 -2.39
N LEU A 59 -6.29 -2.18 -1.47
CA LEU A 59 -5.46 -1.21 -0.76
C LEU A 59 -4.37 -1.90 0.09
N THR A 60 -4.72 -2.98 0.79
CA THR A 60 -3.78 -3.73 1.64
C THR A 60 -2.69 -4.38 0.80
N GLN A 61 -3.07 -5.05 -0.29
CA GLN A 61 -2.12 -5.67 -1.21
C GLN A 61 -1.17 -4.63 -1.81
N HIS A 62 -1.69 -3.46 -2.20
CA HIS A 62 -0.87 -2.42 -2.82
C HIS A 62 0.13 -1.81 -1.83
N ILE A 63 -0.30 -1.51 -0.59
CA ILE A 63 0.58 -0.99 0.46
C ILE A 63 1.65 -2.03 0.83
N LEU A 64 1.30 -3.32 0.88
CA LEU A 64 2.24 -4.40 1.18
C LEU A 64 3.38 -4.47 0.15
N LEU A 65 3.09 -4.17 -1.11
CA LEU A 65 4.06 -4.10 -2.20
C LEU A 65 4.74 -2.73 -2.31
N GLU A 66 4.60 -1.86 -1.30
CA GLU A 66 5.15 -0.49 -1.28
C GLU A 66 4.55 0.43 -2.37
N GLY A 67 3.38 0.08 -2.91
CA GLY A 67 2.65 0.87 -3.87
C GLY A 67 2.12 2.18 -3.27
N ARG A 68 2.02 3.22 -4.11
CA ARG A 68 1.57 4.56 -3.70
C ARG A 68 0.14 4.83 -4.14
N LEU A 69 -0.46 5.83 -3.52
CA LEU A 69 -1.78 6.39 -3.87
C LEU A 69 -1.56 7.71 -4.61
N THR A 70 -2.52 8.13 -5.42
CA THR A 70 -2.57 9.53 -5.86
C THR A 70 -2.93 10.45 -4.70
N GLU A 71 -2.53 11.72 -4.78
CA GLU A 71 -2.77 12.69 -3.71
C GLU A 71 -4.27 12.82 -3.40
N GLN A 72 -5.11 12.82 -4.43
CA GLN A 72 -6.56 12.92 -4.29
C GLN A 72 -7.14 11.71 -3.55
N ALA A 73 -6.69 10.50 -3.91
CA ALA A 73 -7.07 9.26 -3.25
C ALA A 73 -6.66 9.25 -1.77
N ALA A 74 -5.39 9.60 -1.48
CA ALA A 74 -4.88 9.69 -0.11
C ALA A 74 -5.64 10.73 0.72
N ARG A 75 -5.88 11.92 0.16
CA ARG A 75 -6.64 12.98 0.80
C ARG A 75 -8.06 12.55 1.13
N ARG A 76 -8.75 11.86 0.21
CA ARG A 76 -10.10 11.34 0.42
C ARG A 76 -10.15 10.40 1.63
N ILE A 77 -9.20 9.48 1.75
CA ILE A 77 -9.11 8.55 2.89
C ILE A 77 -8.96 9.32 4.20
N ILE A 78 -8.03 10.27 4.26
CA ILE A 78 -7.75 11.07 5.47
C ILE A 78 -8.97 11.89 5.89
N GLU A 79 -9.59 12.61 4.95
CA GLU A 79 -10.75 13.44 5.23
C GLU A 79 -11.96 12.59 5.68
N THR A 80 -12.14 11.43 5.06
CA THR A 80 -13.21 10.49 5.42
C THR A 80 -12.99 9.92 6.82
N GLY A 81 -11.76 9.50 7.13
CA GLY A 81 -11.38 9.04 8.47
C GLY A 81 -11.58 10.11 9.54
N LYS A 82 -11.21 11.36 9.25
CA LYS A 82 -11.42 12.51 10.16
C LYS A 82 -12.90 12.74 10.44
N LYS A 83 -13.74 12.74 9.40
CA LYS A 83 -15.20 12.89 9.55
C LYS A 83 -15.79 11.77 10.39
N PHE A 84 -15.39 10.53 10.14
CA PHE A 84 -15.84 9.37 10.89
C PHE A 84 -15.42 9.44 12.36
N TYR A 85 -14.16 9.77 12.66
CA TYR A 85 -13.65 9.90 14.02
C TYR A 85 -14.43 10.97 14.81
N PHE A 86 -14.60 12.16 14.25
CA PHE A 86 -15.36 13.24 14.88
C PHE A 86 -16.81 12.83 15.18
N PHE A 87 -17.46 12.13 14.24
CA PHE A 87 -18.82 11.63 14.46
C PHE A 87 -18.89 10.60 15.60
N GLN A 88 -17.88 9.73 15.73
CA GLN A 88 -17.82 8.74 16.79
C GLN A 88 -17.54 9.36 18.16
N GLU A 89 -16.65 10.34 18.22
CA GLU A 89 -16.37 11.11 19.44
C GLU A 89 -17.64 11.78 19.97
N ASN A 90 -18.38 12.47 19.09
CA ASN A 90 -19.66 13.07 19.46
C ASN A 90 -20.67 12.03 19.97
N LYS A 91 -20.77 10.86 19.33
CA LYS A 91 -21.64 9.77 19.81
C LYS A 91 -21.23 9.25 21.18
N ASN A 92 -19.94 9.10 21.44
CA ASN A 92 -19.43 8.63 22.73
C ASN A 92 -19.76 9.63 23.84
N ILE A 93 -19.56 10.93 23.59
CA ILE A 93 -19.96 12.01 24.49
C ILE A 93 -21.46 11.93 24.82
N GLN A 94 -22.32 11.68 23.82
CA GLN A 94 -23.77 11.56 24.08
C GLN A 94 -24.14 10.30 24.87
N LYS A 95 -23.42 9.18 24.70
CA LYS A 95 -23.64 7.97 25.49
C LYS A 95 -23.28 8.20 26.96
N GLU A 96 -22.12 8.79 27.22
CA GLU A 96 -21.66 9.10 28.58
C GLU A 96 -22.65 10.02 29.31
N LYS A 97 -23.15 11.06 28.64
CA LYS A 97 -24.18 11.95 29.20
C LYS A 97 -25.50 11.24 29.52
N LYS A 98 -25.83 10.16 28.80
CA LYS A 98 -27.06 9.40 28.98
C LYS A 98 -26.97 8.34 30.09
N THR A 99 -25.78 8.00 30.55
CA THR A 99 -25.55 7.04 31.66
C THR A 99 -25.59 7.72 33.04
N ILE A 100 -25.56 9.05 33.09
CA ILE A 100 -25.50 9.84 34.33
C ILE A 100 -26.91 10.11 34.93
N TYR A 101 -27.98 9.74 34.22
CA TYR A 101 -29.37 9.82 34.69
C TYR A 101 -30.04 8.45 34.64
#